data_AF-A0A9D7P7M2-F1
#
_entry.id   AF-A0A9D7P7M2-F1
#
_cell.length_a   1.000
_cell.length_b   1.000
_cell.length_c   1.000
_cell.angle_alpha   90.00
_cell.angle_beta   90.00
_cell.angle_gamma   90.00
#
_symmetry.space_group_name_H-M   'P 1'
#
loop_
_entity.id
_entity.type
_entity.pdbx_description
1 polymer ?
#
loop_
_entity_poly.entity_id
_entity_poly.type
_entity_poly.pdbx_seq_one_letter_code
_entity_poly.pdbx_strand_id
1 'polypeptide(L)'
;MRRRHQSQHDRKDYINNGFLAKARVEEIPAQGYTISITQEYKDVTAEVLSAVKPEMSNDDRTRAITAKQQEIAKTALAGRDKEGIRTQVVLATGGYQYFLYTYLTVRDIRLVYAPPKSIGYFGGDPDNFEWPRHCGDFAFLRAYVGADGKPANFSKDNVPFKPKSF
;
A
#
# COMPACT_ATOMS: atom_id res chain seq x y z
N MET A 1 15.47 23.53 -42.01
CA MET A 1 14.78 22.35 -42.60
C MET A 1 15.52 21.10 -42.12
N ARG A 2 14.99 20.09 -41.44
CA ARG A 2 13.63 19.57 -41.25
C ARG A 2 13.47 19.16 -39.77
N ARG A 3 12.53 19.76 -39.03
CA ARG A 3 12.05 19.21 -37.76
C ARG A 3 11.26 17.95 -38.10
N ARG A 4 11.71 16.79 -37.63
CA ARG A 4 10.93 15.55 -37.69
C ARG A 4 9.62 15.79 -36.94
N HIS A 5 8.52 15.83 -37.68
CA HIS A 5 7.18 15.65 -37.13
C HIS A 5 7.10 14.23 -36.55
N GLN A 6 7.38 14.09 -35.25
CA GLN A 6 6.78 13.01 -34.49
C GLN A 6 5.32 13.40 -34.28
N SER A 7 4.41 12.61 -34.86
CA SER A 7 2.97 12.82 -34.83
C SER A 7 2.47 12.92 -33.38
N GLN A 8 1.90 14.08 -33.03
CA GLN A 8 1.04 14.28 -31.88
C GLN A 8 -0.27 13.50 -32.08
N HIS A 9 -0.27 12.20 -31.80
CA HIS A 9 -1.49 11.43 -31.63
C HIS A 9 -1.79 11.31 -30.13
N ASP A 10 -2.82 12.06 -29.69
CA ASP A 10 -3.67 11.85 -28.51
C ASP A 10 -2.99 11.35 -27.22
N ARG A 11 -2.09 12.15 -26.65
CA ARG A 11 -1.65 11.91 -25.27
C ARG A 11 -2.74 12.44 -24.31
N LYS A 12 -3.49 11.53 -23.67
CA LYS A 12 -4.50 11.91 -22.65
C LYS A 12 -3.81 12.49 -21.42
N ASP A 13 -4.09 13.75 -21.13
CA ASP A 13 -3.58 14.45 -19.95
C ASP A 13 -4.55 14.27 -18.78
N TYR A 14 -4.39 13.15 -18.06
CA TYR A 14 -5.21 12.83 -16.89
C TYR A 14 -4.89 13.68 -15.66
N ILE A 15 -3.73 14.33 -15.62
CA ILE A 15 -3.38 15.22 -14.51
C ILE A 15 -4.25 16.47 -14.60
N ASN A 16 -4.26 17.15 -15.74
CA ASN A 16 -5.01 18.39 -15.87
C ASN A 16 -6.52 18.16 -16.01
N ASN A 17 -6.95 17.09 -16.68
CA ASN A 17 -8.37 16.86 -16.99
C ASN A 17 -9.06 15.85 -16.06
N GLY A 18 -8.32 15.18 -15.18
CA GLY A 18 -8.85 14.08 -14.39
C GLY A 18 -9.08 12.81 -15.22
N PHE A 19 -9.65 11.80 -14.57
CA PHE A 19 -9.94 10.50 -15.15
C PHE A 19 -11.22 9.92 -14.56
N LEU A 20 -12.02 9.26 -15.41
CA LEU A 20 -13.18 8.46 -14.99
C LEU A 20 -13.26 7.23 -15.90
N ALA A 21 -13.10 6.05 -15.32
CA ALA A 21 -13.41 4.80 -16.00
C ALA A 21 -14.93 4.62 -16.07
N LYS A 22 -15.51 4.61 -17.28
CA LYS A 22 -16.96 4.39 -17.44
C LYS A 22 -17.36 2.93 -17.28
N ALA A 23 -16.40 2.02 -17.48
CA ALA A 23 -16.54 0.60 -17.26
C ALA A 23 -15.26 0.02 -16.64
N ARG A 24 -15.36 -1.15 -16.00
CA ARG A 24 -14.21 -1.82 -15.35
C ARG A 24 -13.05 -2.10 -16.30
N VAL A 25 -13.35 -2.35 -17.58
CA VAL A 25 -12.35 -2.59 -18.63
C VAL A 25 -11.57 -1.32 -19.01
N GLU A 26 -12.07 -0.14 -18.65
CA GLU A 26 -11.42 1.15 -18.87
C GLU A 26 -10.54 1.57 -17.69
N GLU A 27 -10.61 0.89 -16.54
CA GLU A 27 -9.79 1.18 -15.37
C GLU A 27 -8.30 0.99 -15.68
N ILE A 28 -7.46 1.96 -15.30
CA ILE A 28 -6.04 1.98 -15.67
C ILE A 28 -5.22 1.25 -14.61
N PRO A 29 -4.39 0.26 -14.96
CA PRO A 29 -3.51 -0.41 -14.00
C PRO A 29 -2.54 0.58 -13.34
N ALA A 30 -2.58 0.65 -12.01
CA ALA A 30 -1.64 1.42 -11.21
C ALA A 30 -0.35 0.60 -11.02
N GLN A 31 0.52 0.61 -12.04
CA GLN A 31 1.73 -0.22 -12.05
C GLN A 31 2.63 0.06 -10.84
N GLY A 32 3.06 -0.99 -10.14
CA GLY A 32 3.91 -0.90 -8.96
C GLY A 32 3.18 -0.60 -7.65
N TYR A 33 1.88 -0.29 -7.69
CA TYR A 33 1.08 -0.08 -6.48
C TYR A 33 0.57 -1.41 -5.93
N THR A 34 0.51 -1.49 -4.59
CA THR A 34 -0.13 -2.60 -3.88
C THR A 34 -1.00 -2.04 -2.76
N ILE A 35 -2.01 -2.79 -2.33
CA ILE A 35 -2.79 -2.49 -1.13
C ILE A 35 -2.55 -3.61 -0.12
N SER A 36 -2.21 -3.24 1.10
CA SER A 36 -2.08 -4.17 2.23
C SER A 36 -3.32 -4.08 3.11
N ILE A 37 -4.06 -5.19 3.23
CA ILE A 37 -5.28 -5.29 4.02
C ILE A 37 -4.95 -6.05 5.31
N THR A 38 -5.04 -5.36 6.45
CA THR A 38 -4.83 -5.99 7.77
C THR A 38 -5.80 -7.14 7.97
N GLN A 39 -5.27 -8.34 8.22
CA GLN A 39 -6.05 -9.53 8.56
C GLN A 39 -6.09 -9.75 10.06
N GLU A 40 -4.97 -9.52 10.73
CA GLU A 40 -4.79 -9.79 12.16
C GLU A 40 -3.69 -8.88 12.71
N TYR A 41 -3.79 -8.56 14.00
CA TYR A 41 -2.67 -8.06 14.79
C TYR A 41 -2.60 -8.79 16.13
N LYS A 42 -1.39 -8.98 16.65
CA LYS A 42 -1.12 -9.68 17.91
C LYS A 42 -0.06 -8.93 18.71
N ASP A 43 -0.29 -8.74 20.00
CA ASP A 43 0.75 -8.26 20.91
C ASP A 43 1.84 -9.35 21.09
N VAL A 44 3.08 -8.99 20.75
CA VAL A 44 4.27 -9.85 20.87
C VAL A 44 5.34 -9.20 21.74
N THR A 45 4.97 -8.22 22.55
CA THR A 45 5.89 -7.42 23.38
C THR A 45 6.74 -8.30 24.30
N ALA A 46 6.10 -9.21 25.03
CA ALA A 46 6.82 -10.12 25.93
C ALA A 46 7.78 -11.04 25.17
N GLU A 47 7.39 -11.50 23.98
CA GLU A 47 8.21 -12.40 23.16
C GLU A 47 9.43 -11.67 22.59
N VAL A 48 9.27 -10.44 22.12
CA VAL A 48 10.38 -9.59 21.64
C VAL A 48 11.34 -9.25 22.79
N LEU A 49 10.80 -8.79 23.94
CA LEU A 49 11.61 -8.37 25.08
C LEU A 49 12.30 -9.53 25.80
N SER A 50 11.84 -10.77 25.60
CA SER A 50 12.53 -11.97 26.13
C SER A 50 13.96 -12.14 25.60
N ALA A 51 14.28 -11.53 24.45
CA ALA A 51 15.62 -11.55 23.86
C ALA A 51 16.59 -10.56 24.54
N VAL A 52 16.10 -9.66 25.40
CA VAL A 52 16.88 -8.61 26.05
C VAL A 52 17.28 -9.03 27.46
N LYS A 53 18.56 -8.85 27.80
CA LYS A 53 19.06 -9.08 29.16
C LYS A 53 19.60 -7.77 29.77
N PRO A 54 19.54 -7.60 31.11
CA PRO A 54 19.98 -6.38 31.79
C PRO A 54 21.38 -5.91 31.39
N GLU A 55 22.33 -6.84 31.27
CA GLU A 55 23.76 -6.64 31.03
C GLU A 55 24.13 -6.29 29.58
N MET A 56 23.18 -6.35 28.64
CA MET A 56 23.46 -6.07 27.23
C MET A 56 23.73 -4.58 26.99
N SER A 57 24.72 -4.29 26.13
CA SER A 57 24.92 -2.96 25.57
C SER A 57 23.71 -2.52 24.73
N ASN A 58 23.55 -1.21 24.51
CA ASN A 58 22.45 -0.69 23.68
C ASN A 58 22.45 -1.27 22.25
N ASP A 59 23.63 -1.48 21.69
CA ASP A 59 23.81 -2.07 20.36
C ASP A 59 23.40 -3.55 20.35
N ASP A 60 23.83 -4.31 21.36
CA ASP A 60 23.43 -5.73 21.50
C ASP A 60 21.92 -5.87 21.70
N ARG A 61 21.32 -5.00 22.51
CA ARG A 61 19.86 -4.94 22.69
C ARG A 61 19.15 -4.70 21.38
N THR A 62 19.59 -3.71 20.61
CA THR A 62 18.99 -3.37 19.30
C THR A 62 19.10 -4.55 18.33
N ARG A 63 20.26 -5.21 18.27
CA ARG A 63 20.46 -6.41 17.46
C ARG A 63 19.56 -7.57 17.90
N ALA A 64 19.47 -7.83 19.20
CA ALA A 64 18.65 -8.91 19.75
C ALA A 64 17.15 -8.69 19.48
N ILE A 65 16.65 -7.48 19.69
CA ILE A 65 15.26 -7.10 19.37
C ILE A 65 15.00 -7.28 17.88
N THR A 66 15.87 -6.74 17.02
CA THR A 66 15.70 -6.83 15.56
C THR A 66 15.67 -8.28 15.09
N ALA A 67 16.59 -9.12 15.59
CA ALA A 67 16.64 -10.54 15.26
C ALA A 67 15.35 -11.25 15.71
N LYS A 68 14.86 -10.96 16.94
CA LYS A 68 13.64 -11.58 17.46
C LYS A 68 12.39 -11.15 16.70
N GLN A 69 12.30 -9.88 16.30
CA GLN A 69 11.22 -9.38 15.43
C GLN A 69 11.18 -10.11 14.08
N GLN A 70 12.34 -10.30 13.45
CA GLN A 70 12.46 -11.02 12.18
C GLN A 70 12.09 -12.50 12.33
N GLU A 71 12.52 -13.14 13.41
CA GLU A 71 12.16 -14.53 13.74
C GLU A 71 10.64 -14.69 13.88
N ILE A 72 9.99 -13.83 14.68
CA ILE A 72 8.54 -13.85 14.89
C ILE A 72 7.80 -13.64 13.56
N ALA A 73 8.19 -12.63 12.79
CA ALA A 73 7.56 -12.35 11.49
C ALA A 73 7.72 -13.53 10.52
N LYS A 74 8.93 -14.10 10.41
CA LYS A 74 9.22 -15.25 9.53
C LYS A 74 8.46 -16.50 9.95
N THR A 75 8.38 -16.77 11.25
CA THR A 75 7.63 -17.90 11.80
C THR A 75 6.15 -17.77 11.50
N ALA A 76 5.59 -16.56 11.69
CA ALA A 76 4.21 -16.30 11.33
C ALA A 76 3.98 -16.42 9.81
N LEU A 77 4.95 -16.09 8.97
CA LEU A 77 4.80 -16.17 7.52
C LEU A 77 4.89 -17.61 6.97
N ALA A 78 5.58 -18.50 7.68
CA ALA A 78 5.92 -19.84 7.19
C ALA A 78 4.71 -20.59 6.60
N GLY A 79 4.84 -21.00 5.33
CA GLY A 79 3.79 -21.73 4.61
C GLY A 79 2.72 -20.84 3.96
N ARG A 80 2.70 -19.54 4.24
CA ARG A 80 1.72 -18.56 3.72
C ARG A 80 2.29 -17.60 2.67
N ASP A 81 3.60 -17.68 2.39
CA ASP A 81 4.31 -16.80 1.46
C ASP A 81 3.66 -16.72 0.07
N LYS A 82 3.14 -17.85 -0.42
CA LYS A 82 2.53 -17.97 -1.75
C LYS A 82 1.09 -17.45 -1.81
N GLU A 83 0.48 -17.10 -0.68
CA GLU A 83 -0.91 -16.66 -0.58
C GLU A 83 -1.05 -15.12 -0.64
N GLY A 84 0.06 -14.41 -0.90
CA GLY A 84 0.09 -12.95 -0.86
C GLY A 84 0.01 -12.41 0.57
N ILE A 85 0.34 -13.23 1.57
CA ILE A 85 0.43 -12.82 2.97
C ILE A 85 1.78 -12.15 3.20
N ARG A 86 1.77 -11.08 4.01
CA ARG A 86 2.96 -10.42 4.55
C ARG A 86 2.78 -10.26 6.05
N THR A 87 3.81 -10.60 6.81
CA THR A 87 3.85 -10.40 8.26
C THR A 87 4.93 -9.38 8.62
N GLN A 88 4.69 -8.60 9.67
CA GLN A 88 5.67 -7.63 10.16
C GLN A 88 5.44 -7.36 11.64
N VAL A 89 6.52 -7.35 12.44
CA VAL A 89 6.47 -6.80 13.79
C VAL A 89 6.69 -5.29 13.70
N VAL A 90 5.76 -4.53 14.26
CA VAL A 90 5.75 -3.07 14.29
C VAL A 90 6.01 -2.61 15.73
N LEU A 91 6.93 -1.67 15.88
CA LEU A 91 7.21 -0.99 17.14
C LEU A 91 6.14 0.07 17.39
N ALA A 92 5.63 0.10 18.62
CA ALA A 92 4.73 1.13 19.12
C ALA A 92 5.30 1.72 20.41
N THR A 93 4.85 2.93 20.75
CA THR A 93 5.13 3.56 22.04
C THR A 93 6.64 3.61 22.34
N GLY A 94 7.46 4.02 21.37
CA GLY A 94 8.92 4.17 21.56
C GLY A 94 9.68 2.89 21.92
N GLY A 95 9.10 1.70 21.69
CA GLY A 95 9.72 0.41 22.03
C GLY A 95 9.19 -0.24 23.30
N TYR A 96 8.18 0.37 23.95
CA TYR A 96 7.45 -0.28 25.05
C TYR A 96 6.48 -1.36 24.57
N GLN A 97 6.08 -1.33 23.29
CA GLN A 97 5.14 -2.28 22.73
C GLN A 97 5.56 -2.75 21.34
N TYR A 98 5.28 -4.02 21.05
CA TYR A 98 5.55 -4.65 19.76
C TYR A 98 4.33 -5.44 19.31
N PHE A 99 3.85 -5.17 18.10
CA PHE A 99 2.70 -5.84 17.52
C PHE A 99 3.07 -6.56 16.23
N LEU A 100 2.79 -7.86 16.15
CA LEU A 100 2.85 -8.61 14.90
C LEU A 100 1.58 -8.32 14.10
N TYR A 101 1.72 -7.75 12.92
CA TYR A 101 0.65 -7.60 11.94
C TYR A 101 0.75 -8.66 10.85
N THR A 102 -0.40 -9.19 10.44
CA THR A 102 -0.56 -10.01 9.24
C THR A 102 -1.40 -9.25 8.23
N TYR A 103 -0.89 -9.09 7.01
CA TYR A 103 -1.54 -8.39 5.91
C TYR A 103 -1.79 -9.34 4.74
N LEU A 104 -2.90 -9.13 4.04
CA LEU A 104 -3.11 -9.63 2.68
C LEU A 104 -2.69 -8.53 1.70
N THR A 105 -1.69 -8.79 0.86
CA THR A 105 -1.18 -7.84 -0.13
C THR A 105 -1.79 -8.10 -1.50
N VAL A 106 -2.70 -7.21 -1.92
CA VAL A 106 -3.29 -7.23 -3.27
C VAL A 106 -2.38 -6.45 -4.23
N ARG A 107 -2.09 -7.03 -5.40
CA ARG A 107 -1.08 -6.53 -6.34
C ARG A 107 -1.65 -5.97 -7.65
N ASP A 108 -2.91 -6.26 -7.96
CA ASP A 108 -3.62 -5.66 -9.09
C ASP A 108 -4.53 -4.54 -8.58
N ILE A 109 -4.01 -3.32 -8.63
CA ILE A 109 -4.72 -2.11 -8.24
C ILE A 109 -4.94 -1.27 -9.50
N ARG A 110 -6.16 -0.75 -9.68
CA ARG A 110 -6.51 0.03 -10.87
C ARG A 110 -7.12 1.36 -10.50
N LEU A 111 -6.77 2.40 -11.23
CA LEU A 111 -7.38 3.71 -11.14
C LEU A 111 -8.79 3.66 -11.73
N VAL A 112 -9.76 4.12 -10.94
CA VAL A 112 -11.18 4.23 -11.32
C VAL A 112 -11.52 5.68 -11.60
N TYR A 113 -11.09 6.60 -10.73
CA TYR A 113 -11.37 8.02 -10.85
C TYR A 113 -10.26 8.85 -10.22
N ALA A 114 -9.96 9.99 -10.86
CA ALA A 114 -9.20 11.07 -10.27
C ALA A 114 -9.84 12.40 -10.72
N PRO A 115 -10.05 13.37 -9.82
CA PRO A 115 -10.52 14.68 -10.22
C PRO A 115 -9.45 15.43 -11.03
N PRO A 116 -9.82 16.45 -11.83
CA PRO A 116 -8.87 17.38 -12.42
C PRO A 116 -7.93 17.97 -11.38
N LYS A 117 -6.69 18.30 -11.76
CA LYS A 117 -5.72 18.97 -10.89
C LYS A 117 -6.27 20.24 -10.22
N SER A 118 -7.13 20.99 -10.91
CA SER A 118 -7.77 22.19 -10.33
C SER A 118 -8.67 21.91 -9.13
N ILE A 119 -9.07 20.65 -8.91
CA ILE A 119 -9.82 20.20 -7.73
C ILE A 119 -8.89 19.45 -6.78
N GLY A 120 -8.18 18.44 -7.30
CA GLY A 120 -7.32 17.55 -6.49
C GLY A 120 -6.06 18.21 -5.95
N TYR A 121 -5.65 19.35 -6.52
CA TYR A 121 -4.49 20.15 -6.10
C TYR A 121 -4.84 21.65 -6.08
N PHE A 122 -6.08 21.98 -5.72
CA PHE A 122 -6.52 23.38 -5.62
C PHE A 122 -5.68 24.14 -4.58
N GLY A 123 -5.28 25.37 -4.90
CA GLY A 123 -4.39 26.17 -4.08
C GLY A 123 -2.90 25.79 -4.18
N GLY A 124 -2.60 24.57 -4.60
CA GLY A 124 -1.25 24.06 -4.80
C GLY A 124 -0.37 24.13 -3.55
N ASP A 125 0.93 24.34 -3.78
CA ASP A 125 1.94 24.50 -2.71
C ASP A 125 1.65 25.70 -1.79
N PRO A 126 1.23 26.89 -2.27
CA PRO A 126 0.91 28.02 -1.41
C PRO A 126 -0.10 27.72 -0.32
N ASP A 127 -1.11 26.89 -0.60
CA ASP A 127 -2.13 26.55 0.38
C ASP A 127 -1.71 25.33 1.24
N ASN A 128 -0.57 24.67 0.97
CA ASN A 128 -0.21 23.40 1.62
C ASN A 128 0.13 23.67 3.09
N PHE A 129 -0.42 22.85 4.00
CA PHE A 129 -0.39 23.08 5.46
C PHE A 129 -1.14 24.34 5.96
N GLU A 130 -1.97 24.96 5.13
CA GLU A 130 -2.74 26.15 5.50
C GLU A 130 -4.22 25.84 5.80
N TRP A 131 -4.86 26.76 6.53
CA TRP A 131 -6.30 26.82 6.75
C TRP A 131 -6.79 28.28 6.62
N PRO A 132 -7.91 28.58 5.93
CA PRO A 132 -8.88 27.66 5.33
C PRO A 132 -8.38 26.99 4.05
N ARG A 133 -8.74 25.71 3.87
CA ARG A 133 -8.34 24.89 2.71
C ARG A 133 -9.58 24.43 1.95
N HIS A 134 -9.51 24.45 0.63
CA HIS A 134 -10.65 24.14 -0.27
C HIS A 134 -10.30 23.04 -1.31
N CYS A 135 -9.26 22.24 -1.02
CA CYS A 135 -8.76 21.21 -1.92
C CYS A 135 -9.58 19.92 -1.82
N GLY A 136 -10.08 19.42 -2.95
CA GLY A 136 -10.75 18.13 -3.05
C GLY A 136 -9.75 17.00 -3.32
N ASP A 137 -8.85 16.76 -2.37
CA ASP A 137 -7.76 15.79 -2.51
C ASP A 137 -8.24 14.35 -2.30
N PHE A 138 -8.70 13.71 -3.39
CA PHE A 138 -9.12 12.32 -3.39
C PHE A 138 -8.93 11.66 -4.76
N ALA A 139 -8.85 10.34 -4.78
CA ALA A 139 -8.95 9.51 -5.97
C ALA A 139 -9.57 8.15 -5.60
N PHE A 140 -10.17 7.47 -6.57
CA PHE A 140 -10.72 6.13 -6.37
C PHE A 140 -9.87 5.11 -7.10
N LEU A 141 -9.43 4.11 -6.34
CA LEU A 141 -8.77 2.91 -6.82
C LEU A 141 -9.69 1.71 -6.59
N ARG A 142 -9.47 0.64 -7.36
CA ARG A 142 -10.10 -0.65 -7.14
C ARG A 142 -9.05 -1.75 -7.08
N ALA A 143 -9.16 -2.59 -6.06
CA ALA A 143 -8.37 -3.80 -5.90
C ALA A 143 -8.99 -4.96 -6.69
N TYR A 144 -8.13 -5.76 -7.33
CA TYR A 144 -8.47 -6.95 -8.10
C TYR A 144 -7.67 -8.15 -7.62
N VAL A 145 -8.28 -9.33 -7.69
CA VAL A 145 -7.69 -10.63 -7.34
C VAL A 145 -7.91 -11.63 -8.45
N GLY A 146 -7.19 -12.75 -8.42
CA GLY A 146 -7.45 -13.86 -9.32
C GLY A 146 -8.89 -14.37 -9.18
N ALA A 147 -9.37 -15.09 -10.19
CA ALA A 147 -10.72 -15.69 -10.15
C ALA A 147 -10.90 -16.68 -8.98
N ASP A 148 -9.80 -17.21 -8.44
CA ASP A 148 -9.73 -18.03 -7.24
C ASP A 148 -9.83 -17.22 -5.92
N GLY A 149 -9.94 -15.90 -6.01
CA GLY A 149 -10.00 -14.97 -4.88
C GLY A 149 -8.64 -14.62 -4.27
N LYS A 150 -7.53 -15.15 -4.80
CA LYS A 150 -6.19 -14.94 -4.24
C LYS A 150 -5.50 -13.73 -4.89
N PRO A 151 -4.59 -13.04 -4.16
CA PRO A 151 -3.80 -11.98 -4.75
C PRO A 151 -3.05 -12.45 -6.00
N ALA A 152 -3.20 -11.70 -7.08
CA ALA A 152 -2.56 -11.95 -8.35
C ALA A 152 -1.94 -10.67 -8.89
N ASN A 153 -0.94 -10.82 -9.77
CA ASN A 153 -0.49 -9.70 -10.60
C ASN A 153 -1.60 -9.33 -11.60
N PHE A 154 -1.46 -8.18 -12.26
CA PHE A 154 -2.42 -7.72 -13.25
C PHE A 154 -2.74 -8.79 -14.30
N SER A 155 -4.04 -9.05 -14.48
CA SER A 155 -4.60 -9.84 -15.58
C SER A 155 -5.95 -9.28 -15.97
N LYS A 156 -6.32 -9.38 -17.25
CA LYS A 156 -7.65 -9.00 -17.72
C LYS A 156 -8.75 -9.88 -17.12
N ASP A 157 -8.41 -11.09 -16.71
CA ASP A 157 -9.34 -12.08 -16.14
C ASP A 157 -9.51 -11.94 -14.62
N ASN A 158 -8.73 -11.08 -13.97
CA ASN A 158 -8.88 -10.81 -12.55
C ASN A 158 -10.25 -10.17 -12.27
N VAL A 159 -10.79 -10.49 -11.10
CA VAL A 159 -12.11 -10.01 -10.65
C VAL A 159 -11.95 -8.99 -9.53
N PRO A 160 -12.90 -8.06 -9.35
CA PRO A 160 -12.86 -7.12 -8.24
C PRO A 160 -12.78 -7.85 -6.89
N PHE A 161 -11.85 -7.41 -6.05
CA PHE A 161 -11.72 -7.90 -4.68
C PHE A 161 -13.01 -7.62 -3.90
N LYS A 162 -13.49 -8.60 -3.15
CA LYS A 162 -14.65 -8.48 -2.27
C LYS A 162 -14.15 -8.29 -0.83
N PRO A 163 -14.22 -7.06 -0.27
CA PRO A 163 -13.79 -6.83 1.10
C PRO A 163 -14.78 -7.45 2.11
N LYS A 164 -14.30 -7.73 3.31
CA LYS A 164 -15.16 -8.19 4.43
C LYS A 164 -16.12 -7.09 4.91
N SER A 165 -15.75 -5.83 4.72
CA SER A 165 -16.52 -4.62 5.09
C SER A 165 -16.13 -3.45 4.17
N PHE A 166 -17.06 -2.51 3.91
CA PHE A 166 -16.83 -1.27 3.14
C PHE A 166 -17.60 -0.10 3.74
#